data_AF-A0A344PJ13-F1
#
_entry.id   AF-A0A344PJ13-F1
#
_cell.length_a   1.000
_cell.length_b   1.000
_cell.length_c   1.000
_cell.angle_alpha   90.00
_cell.angle_beta   90.00
_cell.angle_gamma   90.00
#
_symmetry.space_group_name_H-M   'P 1'
#
loop_
_entity.id
_entity.type
_entity.pdbx_description
1 polymer ?
#
loop_
_entity_poly.entity_id
_entity_poly.type
_entity_poly.pdbx_seq_one_letter_code
_entity_poly.pdbx_strand_id
1 'polypeptide(L)'
;MTADKDPDKKTPTKKKAISSDAKSEDGKAKNGPRLLAGGNPQIPKADGDAPVQDWIAAAPGWKSDVARRIDKLIVKTVPDVRKAVKWNQPFYGAPNDPGWFLGMHCLTRYLKIAFFNGTSLDPLPPAESKKATIRYLHVFEDKPLDEDQFVEWVCQAAKRPGMKL
;
A
#
# COMPACT_ATOMS: atom_id res chain seq x y z
N MET A 1 -49.99 69.79 -0.09
CA MET A 1 -49.91 68.38 -0.55
C MET A 1 -48.73 68.28 -1.50
N THR A 2 -47.91 67.25 -1.28
CA THR A 2 -46.77 66.76 -2.09
C THR A 2 -45.59 67.72 -2.30
N ALA A 3 -44.50 67.40 -1.60
CA ALA A 3 -43.16 67.97 -1.72
C ALA A 3 -42.29 67.14 -2.67
N ASP A 4 -41.27 67.83 -3.20
CA ASP A 4 -40.17 67.40 -4.04
C ASP A 4 -39.49 66.06 -3.68
N LYS A 5 -38.96 65.38 -4.69
CA LYS A 5 -37.56 64.93 -4.69
C LYS A 5 -37.08 64.44 -6.05
N ASP A 6 -36.06 65.13 -6.56
CA ASP A 6 -35.17 64.76 -7.67
C ASP A 6 -33.96 63.93 -7.12
N PRO A 7 -33.02 63.43 -7.95
CA PRO A 7 -32.80 61.99 -8.12
C PRO A 7 -31.39 61.55 -7.68
N ASP A 8 -31.14 60.23 -7.50
CA ASP A 8 -29.75 59.77 -7.45
C ASP A 8 -29.48 58.31 -7.89
N LYS A 9 -28.23 58.16 -8.32
CA LYS A 9 -27.52 57.10 -9.06
C LYS A 9 -27.61 55.66 -8.55
N LYS A 10 -27.50 54.73 -9.52
CA LYS A 10 -27.18 53.31 -9.38
C LYS A 10 -25.80 53.03 -8.78
N THR A 11 -25.66 51.99 -7.95
CA THR A 11 -24.46 51.11 -7.83
C THR A 11 -24.89 49.75 -7.20
N PRO A 12 -24.35 48.58 -7.60
CA PRO A 12 -24.95 47.27 -7.30
C PRO A 12 -24.47 46.61 -5.98
N THR A 13 -25.36 45.82 -5.39
CA THR A 13 -25.23 45.11 -4.11
C THR A 13 -24.39 43.83 -4.20
N LYS A 14 -23.34 43.71 -3.35
CA LYS A 14 -22.70 42.42 -3.01
C LYS A 14 -23.36 41.83 -1.75
N LYS A 15 -23.77 40.56 -1.80
CA LYS A 15 -24.32 39.79 -0.67
C LYS A 15 -23.19 39.19 0.19
N LYS A 16 -23.42 39.24 1.51
CA LYS A 16 -22.60 38.74 2.62
C LYS A 16 -22.39 37.22 2.57
N ALA A 17 -21.18 36.77 2.91
CA ALA A 17 -20.93 35.44 3.45
C ALA A 17 -20.78 35.57 4.98
N ILE A 18 -21.44 34.67 5.72
CA ILE A 18 -21.49 34.60 7.18
C ILE A 18 -20.36 33.68 7.64
N SER A 19 -19.61 34.14 8.65
CA SER A 19 -18.57 33.42 9.36
C SER A 19 -19.13 32.61 10.53
N SER A 20 -18.62 31.40 10.71
CA SER A 20 -18.50 30.62 11.97
C SER A 20 -17.65 29.39 11.63
N ASP A 21 -16.67 28.89 12.38
CA ASP A 21 -16.18 29.12 13.73
C ASP A 21 -14.68 28.75 13.78
N ALA A 22 -14.00 29.25 14.81
CA ALA A 22 -12.57 29.11 15.01
C ALA A 22 -12.14 27.76 15.62
N LYS A 23 -10.99 27.30 15.13
CA LYS A 23 -9.87 26.66 15.85
C LYS A 23 -9.96 25.17 16.22
N SER A 24 -9.08 24.40 15.59
CA SER A 24 -8.08 23.57 16.28
C SER A 24 -6.93 23.27 15.31
N GLU A 25 -5.86 24.05 15.39
CA GLU A 25 -4.55 23.59 14.95
C GLU A 25 -3.98 22.71 16.07
N ASP A 26 -3.78 21.43 15.78
CA ASP A 26 -2.58 20.71 16.24
C ASP A 26 -2.48 19.36 15.53
N GLY A 27 -1.43 19.21 14.73
CA GLY A 27 -1.19 17.99 13.98
C GLY A 27 0.03 18.13 13.11
N LYS A 28 1.19 18.27 13.75
CA LYS A 28 2.53 18.07 13.18
C LYS A 28 2.45 17.28 11.88
N ALA A 29 2.85 17.89 10.75
CA ALA A 29 2.88 17.21 9.46
C ALA A 29 3.48 15.81 9.69
N LYS A 30 2.67 14.77 9.53
CA LYS A 30 3.15 13.40 9.72
C LYS A 30 4.16 13.19 8.61
N ASN A 31 5.45 13.26 8.95
CA ASN A 31 6.55 13.06 8.02
C ASN A 31 6.39 11.66 7.42
N GLY A 32 5.80 11.56 6.22
CA GLY A 32 5.50 10.30 5.55
C GLY A 32 4.31 10.40 4.60
N PRO A 33 4.15 9.43 3.68
CA PRO A 33 3.03 9.38 2.76
C PRO A 33 1.70 9.19 3.51
N ARG A 34 0.60 9.59 2.85
CA ARG A 34 -0.76 9.29 3.35
C ARG A 34 -0.94 7.77 3.48
N LEU A 35 -1.63 7.35 4.53
CA LEU A 35 -2.06 5.95 4.67
C LEU A 35 -3.51 5.80 4.19
N LEU A 36 -3.77 4.74 3.43
CA LEU A 36 -5.11 4.35 2.99
C LEU A 36 -5.86 3.62 4.12
N ALA A 37 -7.15 3.32 3.89
CA ALA A 37 -7.92 2.47 4.79
C ALA A 37 -7.18 1.13 5.03
N GLY A 38 -7.12 0.69 6.29
CA GLY A 38 -6.33 -0.49 6.69
C GLY A 38 -4.85 -0.22 6.94
N GLY A 39 -4.37 1.02 6.75
CA GLY A 39 -3.00 1.44 7.07
C GLY A 39 -1.98 1.23 5.95
N ASN A 40 -2.41 0.88 4.73
CA ASN A 40 -1.50 0.69 3.60
C ASN A 40 -0.92 2.02 3.12
N PRO A 41 0.42 2.17 3.03
CA PRO A 41 1.05 3.37 2.50
C PRO A 41 0.60 3.72 1.08
N GLN A 42 0.29 4.99 0.84
CA GLN A 42 0.00 5.50 -0.50
C GLN A 42 1.31 5.87 -1.20
N ILE A 43 1.89 4.92 -1.91
CA ILE A 43 3.12 5.10 -2.70
C ILE A 43 2.75 5.07 -4.20
N PRO A 44 3.17 6.07 -4.99
CA PRO A 44 2.94 6.07 -6.43
C PRO A 44 3.48 4.83 -7.14
N LYS A 45 2.91 4.51 -8.31
CA LYS A 45 3.41 3.42 -9.14
C LYS A 45 4.82 3.76 -9.64
N ALA A 46 5.77 2.86 -9.39
CA ALA A 46 7.13 2.95 -9.90
C ALA A 46 7.79 1.56 -9.87
N ASP A 47 8.72 1.32 -10.78
CA ASP A 47 9.54 0.11 -10.79
C ASP A 47 10.84 0.32 -9.98
N GLY A 48 11.44 -0.78 -9.54
CA GLY A 48 12.70 -0.79 -8.80
C GLY A 48 12.56 -0.92 -7.29
N ASP A 49 13.71 -0.95 -6.62
CA ASP A 49 13.79 -1.15 -5.17
C ASP A 49 13.35 0.07 -4.37
N ALA A 50 13.73 1.27 -4.80
CA ALA A 50 13.43 2.52 -4.10
C ALA A 50 11.94 2.68 -3.70
N PRO A 51 10.94 2.53 -4.60
CA PRO A 51 9.54 2.65 -4.20
C PRO A 51 9.08 1.55 -3.23
N VAL A 52 9.68 0.36 -3.28
CA VAL A 52 9.39 -0.71 -2.32
C VAL A 52 9.98 -0.36 -0.95
N GLN A 53 11.19 0.18 -0.89
CA GLN A 53 11.78 0.65 0.38
C GLN A 53 11.00 1.82 0.98
N ASP A 54 10.49 2.75 0.17
CA ASP A 54 9.60 3.83 0.62
C ASP A 54 8.30 3.26 1.22
N TRP A 55 7.72 2.23 0.59
CA TRP A 55 6.56 1.54 1.12
C TRP A 55 6.86 0.84 2.44
N ILE A 56 8.00 0.14 2.54
CA ILE A 56 8.44 -0.54 3.78
C ILE A 56 8.66 0.47 4.90
N ALA A 57 9.32 1.59 4.62
CA ALA A 57 9.57 2.65 5.61
C ALA A 57 8.26 3.30 6.10
N ALA A 58 7.26 3.42 5.23
CA ALA A 58 5.97 4.01 5.57
C ALA A 58 4.98 3.03 6.20
N ALA A 59 5.25 1.72 6.16
CA ALA A 59 4.35 0.72 6.74
C ALA A 59 4.20 0.93 8.26
N PRO A 60 2.97 0.93 8.81
CA PRO A 60 2.73 1.40 10.17
C PRO A 60 3.17 0.38 11.24
N GLY A 61 3.84 0.88 12.27
CA GLY A 61 4.23 0.12 13.45
C GLY A 61 5.10 -1.08 13.10
N TRP A 62 4.83 -2.23 13.74
CA TRP A 62 5.56 -3.49 13.54
C TRP A 62 5.58 -3.99 12.08
N LYS A 63 4.67 -3.51 11.23
CA LYS A 63 4.60 -3.93 9.82
C LYS A 63 5.82 -3.47 9.01
N SER A 64 6.46 -2.34 9.37
CA SER A 64 7.70 -1.91 8.71
C SER A 64 8.81 -2.93 8.92
N ASP A 65 9.03 -3.35 10.17
CA ASP A 65 10.10 -4.29 10.51
C ASP A 65 9.87 -5.67 9.89
N VAL A 66 8.63 -6.16 9.92
CA VAL A 66 8.26 -7.42 9.27
C VAL A 66 8.41 -7.33 7.75
N ALA A 67 7.94 -6.24 7.12
CA ALA A 67 8.08 -6.07 5.68
C ALA A 67 9.55 -5.97 5.25
N ARG A 68 10.40 -5.31 6.04
CA ARG A 68 11.85 -5.24 5.84
C ARG A 68 12.51 -6.62 5.94
N ARG A 69 12.07 -7.43 6.91
CA ARG A 69 12.57 -8.80 7.07
C ARG A 69 12.17 -9.68 5.88
N ILE A 70 10.92 -9.59 5.45
CA ILE A 70 10.41 -10.28 4.25
C ILE A 70 11.20 -9.87 2.99
N ASP A 71 11.39 -8.57 2.78
CA ASP A 71 12.16 -8.05 1.64
C ASP A 71 13.58 -8.64 1.60
N LYS A 72 14.27 -8.66 2.75
CA LYS A 72 15.60 -9.26 2.88
C LYS A 72 15.60 -10.76 2.54
N LEU A 73 14.61 -11.52 3.01
CA LEU A 73 14.49 -12.94 2.69
C LEU A 73 14.25 -13.16 1.20
N ILE A 74 13.41 -12.34 0.56
CA ILE A 74 13.14 -12.42 -0.87
C ILE A 74 14.41 -12.13 -1.68
N VAL A 75 15.10 -11.02 -1.40
CA VAL A 75 16.34 -10.63 -2.11
C VAL A 75 17.44 -11.68 -1.95
N LYS A 76 17.56 -12.28 -0.75
CA LYS A 76 18.52 -13.35 -0.50
C LYS A 76 18.19 -14.63 -1.27
N THR A 77 16.91 -14.95 -1.43
CA THR A 77 16.44 -16.19 -2.07
C THR A 77 16.45 -16.08 -3.59
N VAL A 78 16.17 -14.88 -4.12
CA VAL A 78 16.08 -14.61 -5.56
C VAL A 78 17.02 -13.46 -5.90
N PRO A 79 18.28 -13.76 -6.29
CA PRO A 79 19.18 -12.75 -6.81
C PRO A 79 18.54 -12.00 -7.98
N ASP A 80 18.80 -10.69 -8.08
CA ASP A 80 18.26 -9.80 -9.12
C ASP A 80 16.73 -9.75 -9.20
N VAL A 81 16.03 -10.09 -8.11
CA VAL A 81 14.56 -10.01 -8.02
C VAL A 81 14.06 -8.65 -8.49
N ARG A 82 13.08 -8.67 -9.39
CA ARG A 82 12.42 -7.45 -9.84
C ARG A 82 11.45 -6.97 -8.77
N LYS A 83 11.43 -5.66 -8.54
CA LYS A 83 10.57 -5.00 -7.57
C LYS A 83 9.77 -3.89 -8.25
N ALA A 84 8.57 -3.63 -7.76
CA ALA A 84 7.78 -2.48 -8.16
C ALA A 84 6.72 -2.16 -7.11
N VAL A 85 6.22 -0.93 -7.10
CA VAL A 85 4.94 -0.59 -6.47
C VAL A 85 3.88 -0.42 -7.55
N LYS A 86 2.74 -1.09 -7.38
CA LYS A 86 1.55 -0.95 -8.25
C LYS A 86 0.30 -0.85 -7.38
N TRP A 87 -0.62 0.06 -7.71
CA TRP A 87 -1.82 0.31 -6.89
C TRP A 87 -1.53 0.46 -5.38
N ASN A 88 -0.41 1.10 -5.03
CA ASN A 88 0.08 1.28 -3.65
C ASN A 88 0.51 -0.01 -2.93
N GLN A 89 0.82 -1.08 -3.65
CA GLN A 89 1.29 -2.36 -3.09
C GLN A 89 2.65 -2.71 -3.71
N PRO A 90 3.61 -3.21 -2.92
CA PRO A 90 4.87 -3.74 -3.45
C PRO A 90 4.64 -5.11 -4.09
N PHE A 91 5.34 -5.36 -5.20
CA PHE A 91 5.33 -6.59 -5.99
C PHE A 91 6.76 -7.07 -6.23
N TYR A 92 6.90 -8.40 -6.30
CA TYR A 92 8.16 -9.09 -6.57
C TYR A 92 8.00 -10.07 -7.73
N GLY A 93 8.97 -10.05 -8.65
CA GLY A 93 8.99 -10.87 -9.87
C GLY A 93 10.36 -11.47 -10.11
N ALA A 94 10.43 -12.60 -10.81
CA ALA A 94 11.71 -13.22 -11.14
C ALA A 94 12.50 -12.37 -12.19
N PRO A 95 13.84 -12.43 -12.21
CA PRO A 95 14.68 -11.55 -13.05
C PRO A 95 14.31 -11.58 -14.55
N ASN A 96 13.99 -12.77 -15.07
CA ASN A 96 13.75 -13.02 -16.50
C ASN A 96 12.28 -13.32 -16.85
N ASP A 97 11.35 -12.98 -15.96
CA ASP A 97 9.91 -13.18 -16.17
C ASP A 97 9.21 -11.82 -16.04
N PRO A 98 8.34 -11.38 -16.98
CA PRO A 98 7.60 -10.11 -16.87
C PRO A 98 6.48 -10.11 -15.82
N GLY A 99 6.08 -11.28 -15.33
CA GLY A 99 5.03 -11.47 -14.33
C GLY A 99 5.52 -11.35 -12.88
N TRP A 100 4.57 -11.31 -11.97
CA TRP A 100 4.81 -11.15 -10.53
C TRP A 100 4.45 -12.45 -9.82
N PHE A 101 5.24 -12.86 -8.83
CA PHE A 101 4.95 -14.07 -8.05
C PHE A 101 4.43 -13.75 -6.64
N LEU A 102 4.77 -12.57 -6.10
CA LEU A 102 4.40 -12.15 -4.75
C LEU A 102 4.01 -10.66 -4.70
N GLY A 103 3.02 -10.31 -3.87
CA GLY A 103 2.72 -8.93 -3.48
C GLY A 103 2.37 -8.79 -2.01
N MET A 104 2.52 -7.59 -1.44
CA MET A 104 2.18 -7.32 -0.03
C MET A 104 1.13 -6.22 0.13
N HIS A 105 0.37 -6.28 1.22
CA HIS A 105 -0.61 -5.24 1.56
C HIS A 105 -0.81 -5.16 3.07
N CYS A 106 -0.74 -3.95 3.63
CA CYS A 106 -1.08 -3.75 5.04
C CYS A 106 -2.60 -3.75 5.22
N LEU A 107 -3.07 -4.57 6.16
CA LEU A 107 -4.43 -4.52 6.68
C LEU A 107 -4.37 -4.10 8.15
N THR A 108 -5.48 -3.67 8.74
CA THR A 108 -5.51 -3.19 10.13
C THR A 108 -4.84 -4.17 11.10
N ARG A 109 -5.12 -5.47 10.96
CA ARG A 109 -4.68 -6.52 11.91
C ARG A 109 -3.46 -7.33 11.48
N TYR A 110 -3.12 -7.34 10.20
CA TYR A 110 -2.07 -8.21 9.67
C TYR A 110 -1.40 -7.60 8.44
N LEU A 111 -0.19 -8.06 8.14
CA LEU A 111 0.43 -7.88 6.83
C LEU A 111 0.02 -9.07 5.96
N LYS A 112 -0.65 -8.79 4.84
CA LYS A 112 -1.04 -9.81 3.88
C LYS A 112 0.03 -9.98 2.82
N ILE A 113 0.50 -11.21 2.65
CA ILE A 113 1.35 -11.61 1.54
C ILE A 113 0.49 -12.44 0.57
N ALA A 114 0.47 -12.05 -0.70
CA ALA A 114 -0.22 -12.75 -1.75
C ALA A 114 0.77 -13.49 -2.64
N PHE A 115 0.63 -14.81 -2.73
CA PHE A 115 1.32 -15.64 -3.71
C PHE A 115 0.39 -15.86 -4.90
N PHE A 116 0.74 -15.29 -6.06
CA PHE A 116 -0.20 -15.21 -7.20
C PHE A 116 -0.51 -16.57 -7.84
N ASN A 117 0.44 -17.50 -7.76
CA ASN A 117 0.27 -18.92 -8.09
C ASN A 117 0.44 -19.79 -6.84
N GLY A 118 -0.12 -19.33 -5.72
CA GLY A 118 0.00 -19.94 -4.40
C GLY A 118 -0.57 -21.36 -4.28
N THR A 119 -1.51 -21.74 -5.16
CA THR A 119 -2.05 -23.12 -5.21
C THR A 119 -1.07 -24.15 -5.77
N SER A 120 0.01 -23.70 -6.41
CA SER A 120 1.08 -24.56 -6.93
C SER A 120 2.27 -24.66 -5.97
N LEU A 121 2.13 -24.15 -4.74
CA LEU A 121 3.15 -24.20 -3.70
C LEU A 121 2.86 -25.37 -2.76
N ASP A 122 3.94 -25.96 -2.24
CA ASP A 122 3.88 -27.07 -1.29
C ASP A 122 4.76 -26.78 -0.06
N PRO A 123 4.20 -26.77 1.16
CA PRO A 123 2.77 -26.83 1.46
C PRO A 123 1.99 -25.62 0.92
N LEU A 124 0.67 -25.71 0.90
CA LEU A 124 -0.16 -24.56 0.49
C LEU A 124 -0.07 -23.42 1.52
N PRO A 125 0.09 -22.14 1.10
CA PRO A 125 -0.11 -21.03 2.01
C PRO A 125 -1.54 -21.07 2.59
N PRO A 126 -1.69 -20.79 3.90
CA PRO A 126 -2.84 -21.25 4.67
C PRO A 126 -4.15 -20.56 4.32
N ALA A 127 -4.12 -19.28 3.93
CA ALA A 127 -5.34 -18.50 3.68
C ALA A 127 -5.77 -18.53 2.20
N GLU A 128 -7.06 -18.68 1.98
CA GLU A 128 -7.64 -18.80 0.64
C GLU A 128 -7.91 -17.45 -0.01
N SER A 129 -8.00 -17.45 -1.34
CA SER A 129 -8.44 -16.32 -2.14
C SER A 129 -9.71 -16.64 -2.90
N LYS A 130 -10.50 -15.60 -3.21
CA LYS A 130 -11.58 -15.69 -4.18
C LYS A 130 -11.07 -16.01 -5.60
N LYS A 131 -9.80 -15.68 -5.89
CA LYS A 131 -9.14 -16.02 -7.16
C LYS A 131 -8.53 -17.41 -7.03
N ALA A 132 -8.91 -18.32 -7.94
CA ALA A 132 -8.58 -19.74 -7.87
C ALA A 132 -7.09 -20.05 -7.67
N THR A 133 -6.17 -19.26 -8.25
CA THR A 133 -4.74 -19.57 -8.20
C THR A 133 -4.01 -18.97 -7.00
N ILE A 134 -4.60 -17.96 -6.33
CA ILE A 134 -3.92 -17.16 -5.32
C ILE A 134 -4.11 -17.79 -3.93
N ARG A 135 -3.02 -17.83 -3.16
CA ARG A 135 -3.08 -18.12 -1.72
C ARG A 135 -2.42 -16.99 -0.94
N TYR A 136 -2.83 -16.81 0.31
CA TYR A 136 -2.31 -15.77 1.19
C TYR A 136 -1.57 -16.37 2.37
N LEU A 137 -0.55 -15.64 2.82
CA LEU A 137 -0.02 -15.73 4.17
C LEU A 137 -0.41 -14.44 4.91
N HIS A 138 -1.04 -14.58 6.08
CA HIS A 138 -1.32 -13.46 6.97
C HIS A 138 -0.28 -13.48 8.09
N VAL A 139 0.56 -12.46 8.15
CA VAL A 139 1.54 -12.27 9.22
C VAL A 139 0.91 -11.37 10.27
N PHE A 140 0.98 -11.76 11.54
CA PHE A 140 0.42 -11.04 12.68
C PHE A 140 1.53 -10.54 13.60
N GLU A 141 1.24 -9.54 14.44
CA GLU A 141 2.20 -8.90 15.34
C GLU A 141 2.74 -9.86 16.41
N ASP A 142 1.84 -10.67 16.95
CA ASP A 142 2.02 -11.56 18.08
C ASP A 142 2.46 -12.97 17.67
N LYS A 143 2.69 -13.20 16.37
CA LYS A 143 3.08 -14.50 15.83
C LYS A 143 4.36 -14.39 15.01
N PRO A 144 5.41 -15.15 15.35
CA PRO A 144 6.62 -15.14 14.55
C PRO A 144 6.33 -15.65 13.14
N LEU A 145 7.03 -15.06 12.16
CA LEU A 145 7.08 -15.60 10.81
C LEU A 145 7.92 -16.87 10.82
N ASP A 146 7.39 -17.96 10.27
CA ASP A 146 8.19 -19.14 9.92
C ASP A 146 9.02 -18.78 8.67
N GLU A 147 10.27 -18.38 8.89
CA GLU A 147 11.15 -17.88 7.83
C GLU A 147 11.63 -18.98 6.89
N ASP A 148 11.84 -20.19 7.41
CA ASP A 148 12.29 -21.33 6.61
C ASP A 148 11.18 -21.73 5.63
N GLN A 149 9.94 -21.84 6.12
CA GLN A 149 8.78 -22.10 5.26
C GLN A 149 8.53 -20.95 4.27
N PHE A 150 8.71 -19.70 4.71
CA PHE A 150 8.55 -18.55 3.82
C PHE A 150 9.58 -18.55 2.67
N VAL A 151 10.84 -18.85 2.97
CA VAL A 151 11.92 -18.96 1.97
C VAL A 151 11.62 -20.08 0.98
N GLU A 152 11.14 -21.23 1.44
CA GLU A 152 10.77 -22.35 0.57
C GLU A 152 9.65 -21.93 -0.41
N TRP A 153 8.62 -21.23 0.07
CA TRP A 153 7.58 -20.67 -0.81
C TRP A 153 8.11 -19.67 -1.82
N VAL A 154 9.02 -18.78 -1.42
CA VAL A 154 9.65 -17.81 -2.35
C VAL A 154 10.46 -18.54 -3.42
N CYS A 155 11.24 -19.56 -3.04
CA CYS A 155 12.02 -20.40 -3.95
C CYS A 155 11.13 -21.08 -4.99
N GLN A 156 10.03 -21.70 -4.55
CA GLN A 156 9.07 -22.34 -5.44
C GLN A 156 8.34 -21.33 -6.34
N ALA A 157 7.91 -20.20 -5.79
CA ALA A 157 7.17 -19.17 -6.51
C ALA A 157 8.03 -18.52 -7.61
N ALA A 158 9.31 -18.28 -7.35
CA ALA A 158 10.23 -17.66 -8.30
C ALA A 158 10.62 -18.58 -9.48
N LYS A 159 10.51 -19.91 -9.31
CA LYS A 159 10.76 -20.90 -10.37
C LYS A 159 9.58 -21.11 -11.32
N ARG A 160 8.43 -20.49 -11.04
CA ARG A 160 7.20 -20.64 -11.80
C ARG A 160 6.89 -19.36 -12.59
N PRO A 161 6.17 -19.47 -13.72
CA PRO A 161 5.72 -18.29 -14.45
C PRO A 161 4.95 -17.33 -13.55
N GLY A 162 5.33 -16.06 -13.57
CA GLY A 162 4.65 -15.02 -12.81
C GLY A 162 3.27 -14.68 -13.36
N MET A 163 2.40 -14.12 -12.53
CA MET A 163 1.11 -13.58 -12.96
C MET A 163 1.31 -12.21 -13.62
N LYS A 164 0.79 -12.05 -14.83
CA LYS A 164 0.70 -10.74 -15.49
C LYS A 164 -0.39 -9.91 -14.81
N LEU A 165 -0.03 -8.70 -14.38
CA LEU A 165 -0.90 -7.76 -13.66
C LEU A 165 -0.83 -6.39 -14.30
#